data_AF-X1B000-F1
#
_entry.id   AF-X1B000-F1
#
_cell.length_a   1.000
_cell.length_b   1.000
_cell.length_c   1.000
_cell.angle_alpha   90.00
_cell.angle_beta   90.00
_cell.angle_gamma   90.00
#
_symmetry.space_group_name_H-M   'P 1'
#
loop_
_entity.id
_entity.type
_entity.pdbx_description
1 polymer ?
#
loop_
_entity_poly.entity_id
_entity_poly.type
_entity_poly.pdbx_seq_one_letter_code
_entity_poly.pdbx_strand_id
1 'polypeptide(L)'
;MINRLNKKSREKFRETFEEIRVHFQQIFRKLFGGGKADVVLEDAEDILEAGIEVTARPPGKETRSISLLSGGEKALAAIALLFAVFKTKP
;
A
#
# COMPACT_ATOMS: atom_id res chain seq x y z
N MET A 1 -10.95 29.81 3.62
CA MET A 1 -11.37 28.97 2.48
C MET A 1 -10.36 27.84 2.18
N ILE A 2 -9.07 28.16 2.05
CA ILE A 2 -7.98 27.18 1.80
C ILE A 2 -7.90 26.07 2.87
N ASN A 3 -8.01 26.41 4.17
CA ASN A 3 -7.93 25.42 5.25
C ASN A 3 -9.02 24.35 5.21
N ARG A 4 -10.25 24.69 4.76
CA ARG A 4 -11.35 23.71 4.62
C ARG A 4 -11.09 22.75 3.45
N LEU A 5 -10.53 23.26 2.36
CA LEU A 5 -10.16 22.48 1.19
C LEU A 5 -9.04 21.49 1.52
N ASN A 6 -8.00 21.95 2.22
CA ASN A 6 -6.91 21.08 2.67
C ASN A 6 -7.39 19.99 3.63
N LYS A 7 -8.32 20.30 4.55
CA LYS A 7 -8.91 19.28 5.45
C LYS A 7 -9.64 18.19 4.66
N LYS A 8 -10.49 18.56 3.70
CA LYS A 8 -11.23 17.61 2.85
C LYS A 8 -10.30 16.76 1.98
N SER A 9 -9.22 17.34 1.45
CA SER A 9 -8.20 16.61 0.70
C SER A 9 -7.50 15.55 1.55
N ARG A 10 -7.13 15.89 2.80
CA ARG A 10 -6.50 14.94 3.74
C ARG A 10 -7.42 13.81 4.14
N GLU A 11 -8.70 14.10 4.40
CA GLU A 11 -9.72 13.09 4.69
C GLU A 11 -9.87 12.12 3.51
N LYS A 12 -10.04 12.66 2.30
CA LYS A 12 -10.20 11.84 1.10
C LYS A 12 -8.95 11.02 0.77
N PHE A 13 -7.77 11.58 0.95
CA PHE A 13 -6.51 10.86 0.79
C PHE A 13 -6.43 9.67 1.75
N ARG A 14 -6.72 9.89 3.04
CA ARG A 14 -6.70 8.82 4.05
C ARG A 14 -7.68 7.71 3.71
N GLU A 15 -8.92 8.05 3.37
CA GLU A 15 -9.95 7.07 2.98
C GLU A 15 -9.49 6.24 1.78
N THR A 16 -8.97 6.91 0.74
CA THR A 16 -8.48 6.24 -0.48
C THR A 16 -7.26 5.36 -0.18
N PHE A 17 -6.34 5.83 0.67
CA PHE A 17 -5.13 5.09 1.03
C PHE A 17 -5.47 3.81 1.80
N GLU A 18 -6.38 3.87 2.78
CA GLU A 18 -6.83 2.70 3.53
C GLU A 18 -7.54 1.68 2.62
N GLU A 19 -8.33 2.13 1.64
CA GLU A 19 -8.94 1.24 0.66
C GLU A 19 -7.89 0.54 -0.23
N ILE A 20 -6.88 1.30 -0.72
CA ILE A 20 -5.74 0.73 -1.44
C ILE A 20 -5.02 -0.30 -0.59
N ARG A 21 -4.77 0.00 0.69
CA ARG A 21 -4.08 -0.90 1.63
C ARG A 21 -4.81 -2.22 1.79
N VAL A 22 -6.12 -2.20 2.01
CA VAL A 22 -6.96 -3.40 2.13
C VAL A 22 -6.94 -4.20 0.83
N HIS A 23 -7.11 -3.55 -0.32
CA HIS A 23 -7.05 -4.21 -1.62
C HIS A 23 -5.69 -4.85 -1.89
N PHE A 24 -4.59 -4.15 -1.56
CA PHE A 24 -3.24 -4.65 -1.72
C PHE A 24 -3.00 -5.91 -0.90
N GLN A 25 -3.38 -5.90 0.39
CA GLN A 25 -3.27 -7.05 1.28
C GLN A 25 -3.98 -8.29 0.71
N GLN A 26 -5.20 -8.11 0.21
CA GLN A 26 -6.01 -9.20 -0.36
C GLN A 26 -5.42 -9.73 -1.67
N ILE A 27 -5.05 -8.84 -2.59
CA ILE A 27 -4.51 -9.20 -3.90
C ILE A 27 -3.14 -9.86 -3.74
N PHE A 28 -2.26 -9.31 -2.91
CA PHE A 28 -0.97 -9.89 -2.60
C PHE A 28 -1.14 -11.33 -2.11
N ARG A 29 -1.98 -11.55 -1.09
CA ARG A 29 -2.21 -12.89 -0.55
C ARG A 29 -2.72 -13.86 -1.61
N LYS A 30 -3.58 -13.40 -2.52
CA LYS A 30 -4.09 -14.22 -3.63
C LYS A 30 -3.00 -14.58 -4.64
N LEU A 31 -2.17 -13.61 -5.03
CA LEU A 31 -1.11 -13.82 -6.03
C LEU A 31 0.03 -14.70 -5.50
N PHE A 32 0.37 -14.56 -4.22
CA PHE A 32 1.43 -15.34 -3.59
C PHE A 32 0.95 -16.66 -2.99
N GLY A 33 -0.36 -16.97 -3.03
CA GLY A 33 -0.93 -18.19 -2.42
C GLY A 33 -0.85 -18.21 -0.89
N GLY A 34 -0.76 -17.03 -0.26
CA GLY A 34 -0.59 -16.88 1.19
C GLY A 34 0.29 -15.68 1.54
N GLY A 35 0.84 -15.69 2.75
CA GLY A 35 1.68 -14.59 3.24
C GLY A 35 0.89 -13.34 3.66
N LYS A 36 1.62 -12.25 3.86
CA LYS A 36 1.12 -10.94 4.25
C LYS A 36 1.92 -9.85 3.53
N ALA A 37 1.30 -8.74 3.22
CA ALA A 37 1.98 -7.54 2.78
C ALA A 37 1.22 -6.34 3.32
N ASP A 38 1.86 -5.19 3.41
CA ASP A 38 1.20 -3.99 3.86
C ASP A 38 1.79 -2.73 3.21
N VAL A 39 0.97 -1.69 3.12
CA VAL A 39 1.43 -0.33 2.82
C VAL A 39 1.08 0.57 3.98
N VAL A 40 2.04 1.35 4.44
CA VAL A 40 1.87 2.29 5.55
C VAL A 40 2.45 3.63 5.17
N LEU A 41 1.88 4.70 5.72
CA LEU A 41 2.45 6.03 5.60
C LEU A 41 3.60 6.15 6.59
N GLU A 42 4.73 6.67 6.12
CA GLU A 42 5.82 7.06 6.99
C GLU A 42 5.37 8.20 7.91
N ASP A 43 6.04 8.32 9.05
CA ASP A 43 5.71 9.37 10.02
C ASP A 43 6.07 10.74 9.43
N ALA A 44 5.06 11.62 9.32
CA ALA A 44 5.19 12.93 8.72
C ALA A 44 4.19 13.92 9.35
N GLU A 45 4.57 15.20 9.40
CA GLU A 45 3.69 16.26 9.90
C GLU A 45 2.44 16.46 9.02
N ASP A 46 2.58 16.26 7.71
CA ASP A 46 1.47 16.26 6.75
C ASP A 46 1.36 14.93 6.01
N ILE A 47 0.18 14.32 6.09
CA ILE A 47 -0.17 13.08 5.38
C ILE A 47 -0.01 13.20 3.85
N LEU A 48 -0.11 14.41 3.30
CA LEU A 48 0.06 14.67 1.88
C LEU A 48 1.54 14.71 1.45
N GLU A 49 2.45 14.86 2.40
CA GLU A 49 3.91 14.86 2.19
C GLU A 49 4.57 13.55 2.68
N ALA A 50 3.79 12.68 3.32
CA ALA A 50 4.27 11.40 3.85
C ALA A 50 4.79 10.47 2.75
N GLY A 51 5.92 9.83 3.02
CA GLY A 51 6.40 8.68 2.26
C GLY A 51 5.47 7.47 2.40
N ILE A 52 5.65 6.47 1.53
CA ILE A 52 4.93 5.19 1.60
C ILE A 52 5.95 4.09 1.80
N GLU A 53 5.84 3.37 2.92
CA GLU A 53 6.60 2.16 3.15
C GLU A 53 5.79 0.93 2.70
N VAL A 54 6.44 0.03 1.96
CA VAL A 54 5.85 -1.24 1.53
C VAL A 54 6.60 -2.41 2.15
N THR A 55 5.88 -3.22 2.94
CA THR A 55 6.41 -4.43 3.57
C THR A 55 5.77 -5.67 2.98
N ALA A 56 6.54 -6.75 2.90
CA ALA A 56 6.05 -8.01 2.36
C ALA A 56 6.64 -9.22 3.08
N ARG A 57 5.80 -10.21 3.27
CA ARG A 57 6.10 -11.52 3.84
C ARG A 57 5.48 -12.59 2.95
N PRO A 58 6.20 -13.08 1.92
CA PRO A 58 5.77 -14.23 1.14
C PRO A 58 5.58 -15.49 2.01
N PRO A 59 4.81 -16.50 1.55
CA PRO A 59 4.65 -17.76 2.29
C PRO A 59 5.99 -18.39 2.66
N GLY A 60 6.11 -18.85 3.90
CA GLY A 60 7.31 -19.52 4.40
C GLY A 60 8.52 -18.61 4.66
N LYS A 61 8.39 -17.29 4.54
CA LYS A 61 9.48 -16.33 4.79
C LYS A 61 9.15 -15.36 5.93
N GLU A 62 10.16 -14.66 6.42
CA GLU A 62 9.98 -13.56 7.37
C GLU A 62 9.57 -12.27 6.67
N THR A 63 9.04 -11.32 7.45
CA THR A 63 8.68 -9.98 6.96
C THR A 63 9.94 -9.22 6.61
N ARG A 64 9.95 -8.58 5.43
CA ARG A 64 11.06 -7.75 4.97
C ARG A 64 10.55 -6.58 4.15
N SER A 65 11.36 -5.53 4.09
CA SER A 65 11.15 -4.44 3.14
C SER A 65 11.12 -4.99 1.71
N ILE A 66 10.31 -4.38 0.84
CA ILE A 66 10.20 -4.79 -0.57
C ILE A 66 11.56 -4.77 -1.29
N SER A 67 12.50 -3.92 -0.85
CA SER A 67 13.87 -3.83 -1.40
C SER A 67 14.67 -5.12 -1.24
N LEU A 68 14.33 -5.97 -0.26
CA LEU A 68 15.01 -7.23 0.08
C LEU A 68 14.35 -8.47 -0.54
N LEU A 69 13.29 -8.31 -1.35
CA LEU A 69 12.66 -9.40 -2.10
C LEU A 69 13.50 -9.82 -3.32
N SER A 70 13.27 -11.02 -3.86
CA SER A 70 13.80 -11.38 -5.18
C SER A 70 13.19 -10.50 -6.29
N GLY A 71 13.82 -10.42 -7.47
CA GLY A 71 13.28 -9.63 -8.58
C GLY A 71 11.85 -10.01 -8.99
N GLY A 72 11.56 -11.32 -9.04
CA GLY A 72 10.21 -11.81 -9.32
C GLY A 72 9.20 -11.49 -8.22
N GLU A 73 9.61 -11.61 -6.95
CA GLU A 73 8.78 -11.22 -5.80
C GLU A 73 8.48 -9.71 -5.81
N LYS A 74 9.46 -8.85 -6.15
CA LYS A 74 9.26 -7.40 -6.32
C LYS A 74 8.27 -7.09 -7.43
N ALA A 75 8.41 -7.73 -8.58
CA ALA A 75 7.51 -7.53 -9.72
C ALA A 75 6.07 -7.92 -9.36
N LEU A 76 5.88 -9.07 -8.70
CA LEU A 76 4.55 -9.52 -8.32
C LEU A 76 3.91 -8.64 -7.24
N ALA A 77 4.70 -8.16 -6.27
CA ALA A 77 4.25 -7.18 -5.28
C ALA A 77 3.86 -5.84 -5.92
N ALA A 78 4.63 -5.35 -6.90
CA ALA A 78 4.30 -4.14 -7.64
C ALA A 78 3.00 -4.30 -8.45
N ILE A 79 2.81 -5.44 -9.12
CA ILE A 79 1.56 -5.78 -9.82
C ILE A 79 0.38 -5.81 -8.85
N ALA A 80 0.54 -6.40 -7.67
CA ALA A 80 -0.49 -6.41 -6.64
C ALA A 80 -0.91 -5.00 -6.22
N LEU A 81 0.06 -4.11 -6.00
CA LEU A 81 -0.19 -2.73 -5.62
C LEU A 81 -0.87 -1.94 -6.75
N LEU A 82 -0.43 -2.14 -7.99
CA LEU A 82 -1.05 -1.52 -9.16
C LEU A 82 -2.53 -1.93 -9.29
N PHE A 83 -2.84 -3.22 -9.12
CA PHE A 83 -4.24 -3.67 -9.14
C PHE A 83 -5.06 -3.14 -7.96
N ALA A 84 -4.46 -2.98 -6.78
CA ALA A 84 -5.13 -2.38 -5.64
C ALA A 84 -5.52 -0.91 -5.90
N VAL A 85 -4.63 -0.15 -6.52
CA VAL A 85 -4.89 1.24 -6.94
C VAL A 85 -6.02 1.28 -7.97
N PHE A 86 -6.00 0.41 -8.97
CA PHE A 86 -7.07 0.37 -9.97
C PHE A 86 -8.42 -0.04 -9.38
N LYS A 87 -8.45 -0.99 -8.45
CA LYS A 87 -9.68 -1.45 -7.80
C LYS A 87 -10.35 -0.38 -6.92
N THR A 88 -9.57 0.57 -6.43
CA THR A 88 -10.03 1.67 -5.57
C THR A 88 -10.66 2.82 -6.37
N LYS A 89 -10.56 2.79 -7.71
CA LYS A 89 -11.30 3.69 -8.59
C LYS A 89 -12.51 2.93 -9.17
N PRO A 90 -13.76 3.37 -8.92
CA PRO A 90 -14.92 2.80 -9.60
C PRO A 90 -14.88 3.04 -11.11
#